data_AF-A0A1M3TI99-F1
#
_entry.id   AF-A0A1M3TI99-F1
#
_cell.length_a   1.000
_cell.length_b   1.000
_cell.length_c   1.000
_cell.angle_alpha   90.00
_cell.angle_beta   90.00
_cell.angle_gamma   90.00
#
_symmetry.space_group_name_H-M   'P 1'
#
loop_
_entity.id
_entity.type
_entity.pdbx_description
1 polymer ?
#
loop_
_entity_poly.entity_id
_entity_poly.type
_entity_poly.pdbx_seq_one_letter_code
_entity_poly.pdbx_strand_id
1 'polypeptide(L)'
;VYGLVKMCTTMVFMIWIVDRFGRRGPLLVGAIGATVAMFYLAIYSPLSQSFDQILPSDSGSRTAVAIIYIYVCGFSWNGIPWIFASEVLPIRVRTIGMMCAVCMQWLAQFIIVYLLPYMIASIKYGTFCFFGACTIVALVFAYLFVPEPKGVPLEDVGILFGADVSVFATKARKKNYSEFRQA
;
A
#
# COMPACT_ATOMS: atom_id res chain seq x y z
N VAL A 1 6.69 21.63 -5.28
CA VAL A 1 5.88 21.61 -4.03
C VAL A 1 5.47 20.19 -3.65
N TYR A 2 4.71 19.47 -4.48
CA TYR A 2 4.26 18.09 -4.21
C TYR A 2 5.37 17.12 -3.77
N GLY A 3 6.49 17.08 -4.51
CA GLY A 3 7.62 16.20 -4.17
C GLY A 3 8.30 16.54 -2.84
N LEU A 4 8.30 17.81 -2.45
CA LEU A 4 8.91 18.31 -1.22
C LEU A 4 8.05 17.93 0.00
N VAL A 5 6.74 18.15 -0.10
CA VAL A 5 5.77 17.69 0.90
C VAL A 5 5.85 16.17 1.05
N LYS A 6 5.91 15.45 -0.08
CA LYS A 6 6.04 13.99 -0.07
C LYS A 6 7.32 13.56 0.67
N MET A 7 8.48 14.15 0.34
CA MET A 7 9.75 13.80 0.96
C MET A 7 9.74 14.05 2.49
N CYS A 8 9.33 15.24 2.93
CA CYS A 8 9.32 15.60 4.35
C CYS A 8 8.39 14.68 5.17
N THR A 9 7.17 14.44 4.67
CA THR A 9 6.20 13.61 5.39
C THR A 9 6.62 12.12 5.39
N THR A 10 7.25 11.61 4.32
CA THR A 10 7.83 10.24 4.32
C THR A 10 8.90 10.09 5.40
N MET A 11 9.79 11.08 5.49
CA MET A 11 10.94 11.04 6.38
C MET A 11 10.51 11.01 7.83
N VAL A 12 9.55 11.87 8.21
CA VAL A 12 8.97 11.88 9.57
C VAL A 12 8.28 10.56 9.87
N PHE A 13 7.50 10.02 8.92
CA PHE A 13 6.77 8.77 9.10
C PHE A 13 7.69 7.57 9.30
N MET A 14 8.74 7.44 8.49
CA MET A 14 9.71 6.36 8.59
C MET A 14 10.48 6.39 9.92
N ILE A 15 10.91 7.57 10.36
CA ILE A 15 11.75 7.70 11.56
C ILE A 15 10.93 7.49 12.84
N TRP A 16 9.69 7.99 12.90
CA TRP A 16 8.94 8.04 14.16
C TRP A 16 7.78 7.05 14.26
N ILE A 17 7.10 6.76 13.14
CA ILE A 17 5.85 5.99 13.16
C ILE A 17 6.10 4.50 12.89
N VAL A 18 6.98 4.16 11.96
CA VAL A 18 7.23 2.75 11.59
C VAL A 18 7.77 1.94 12.77
N ASP A 19 8.73 2.47 13.52
CA ASP A 19 9.31 1.75 14.66
C ASP A 19 8.32 1.63 15.83
N ARG A 20 7.47 2.64 16.04
CA ARG A 20 6.53 2.68 17.17
C ARG A 20 5.24 1.89 16.91
N PHE A 21 4.65 2.01 15.72
CA PHE A 21 3.36 1.38 15.37
C PHE A 21 3.49 0.03 14.64
N GLY A 22 4.71 -0.37 14.26
CA GLY A 22 4.92 -1.58 13.45
C GLY A 22 4.63 -1.33 11.98
N ARG A 23 4.58 -2.41 11.19
CA ARG A 23 4.56 -2.36 9.73
C ARG A 23 3.15 -2.55 9.16
N ARG A 24 2.30 -3.40 9.76
CA ARG A 24 0.97 -3.72 9.22
C ARG A 24 -0.06 -2.61 9.44
N GLY A 25 -0.06 -1.98 10.61
CA GLY A 25 -1.03 -0.93 10.96
C GLY A 25 -1.01 0.24 9.96
N PRO A 26 0.16 0.86 9.75
CA PRO A 26 0.39 1.77 8.64
C PRO A 26 -0.11 1.24 7.29
N LEU A 27 0.30 0.03 6.88
CA LEU A 27 -0.06 -0.55 5.58
C LEU A 27 -1.58 -0.57 5.36
N LEU A 28 -2.36 -0.96 6.37
CA LEU A 28 -3.82 -0.98 6.29
C LEU A 28 -4.41 0.43 6.20
N VAL A 29 -3.95 1.37 7.03
CA VAL A 29 -4.41 2.77 7.01
C VAL A 29 -4.13 3.41 5.64
N GLY A 30 -2.95 3.14 5.08
CA GLY A 30 -2.57 3.62 3.75
C GLY A 30 -3.46 3.05 2.64
N ALA A 31 -3.82 1.76 2.70
CA ALA A 31 -4.70 1.15 1.71
C ALA A 31 -6.16 1.66 1.81
N ILE A 32 -6.64 1.92 3.02
CA ILE A 32 -7.96 2.54 3.23
C ILE A 32 -7.95 3.95 2.63
N GLY A 33 -6.92 4.75 2.90
CA GLY A 33 -6.74 6.07 2.30
C GLY A 33 -6.69 6.03 0.77
N ALA A 34 -5.98 5.05 0.20
CA ALA A 34 -5.92 4.80 -1.24
C ALA A 34 -7.29 4.55 -1.85
N THR A 35 -8.04 3.66 -1.21
CA THR A 35 -9.37 3.26 -1.64
C THR A 35 -10.30 4.47 -1.66
N VAL A 36 -10.38 5.21 -0.54
CA VAL A 36 -11.23 6.40 -0.42
C VAL A 36 -10.86 7.44 -1.49
N ALA A 37 -9.57 7.65 -1.73
CA ALA A 37 -9.11 8.59 -2.75
C ALA A 37 -9.52 8.18 -4.18
N MET A 38 -9.36 6.90 -4.54
CA MET A 38 -9.72 6.39 -5.87
C MET A 38 -11.22 6.44 -6.13
N PHE A 39 -12.04 6.08 -5.14
CA PHE A 39 -13.50 6.17 -5.27
C PHE A 39 -13.98 7.62 -5.30
N TYR A 40 -13.35 8.53 -4.55
CA TYR A 40 -13.65 9.96 -4.66
C TYR A 40 -13.37 10.48 -6.07
N LEU A 41 -12.21 10.15 -6.66
CA LEU A 41 -11.89 10.54 -8.03
C LEU A 41 -12.87 9.95 -9.05
N ALA A 42 -13.30 8.70 -8.86
CA ALA A 42 -14.30 8.06 -9.71
C ALA A 42 -15.65 8.79 -9.70
N ILE A 43 -16.08 9.33 -8.55
CA ILE A 43 -17.34 10.07 -8.40
C ILE A 43 -17.20 11.53 -8.88
N TYR A 44 -16.08 12.17 -8.57
CA TYR A 44 -15.86 13.57 -8.89
C TYR A 44 -15.63 13.79 -10.40
N SER A 45 -14.88 12.91 -11.05
CA SER A 45 -14.50 13.04 -12.45
C SER A 45 -15.65 13.21 -13.46
N PRO A 46 -16.81 12.52 -13.33
CA PRO A 46 -17.97 12.77 -14.19
C PRO A 46 -18.72 14.06 -13.82
N LEU A 47 -18.76 14.44 -12.54
CA LEU A 47 -19.44 15.65 -12.07
C LEU A 47 -18.74 16.93 -12.53
N SER A 48 -17.41 16.89 -12.65
CA SER A 48 -16.59 18.04 -13.05
C SER A 48 -16.38 18.17 -14.56
N GLN A 49 -17.00 17.30 -15.39
CA GLN A 49 -16.80 17.22 -16.84
C GLN A 49 -15.32 17.27 -17.28
N SER A 50 -14.40 16.80 -16.43
CA SER A 50 -12.96 16.99 -16.62
C SER A 50 -12.37 16.28 -17.83
N PHE A 51 -13.15 15.40 -18.47
CA PHE A 51 -12.78 14.75 -19.73
C PHE A 51 -13.19 15.53 -20.97
N ASP A 52 -14.10 16.50 -20.87
CA ASP A 52 -14.65 17.21 -22.02
C ASP A 52 -14.24 18.70 -22.05
N GLN A 53 -13.91 19.32 -20.90
CA GLN A 53 -13.43 20.71 -20.82
C GLN A 53 -12.38 20.94 -19.73
N ILE A 54 -11.44 21.86 -19.97
CA ILE A 54 -10.51 22.38 -18.96
C ILE A 54 -11.24 23.49 -18.18
N LEU A 55 -11.89 23.14 -17.08
CA LEU A 55 -12.52 24.13 -16.21
C LEU A 55 -11.47 24.95 -15.43
N PRO A 56 -11.75 26.23 -15.09
CA PRO A 56 -10.94 27.02 -14.17
C PRO A 56 -10.81 26.32 -12.81
N SER A 57 -9.84 26.72 -11.98
CA SER A 57 -9.57 26.14 -10.65
C SER A 57 -10.81 26.21 -9.74
N ASP A 58 -11.66 25.20 -9.85
CA ASP A 58 -12.89 25.09 -9.09
C ASP A 58 -12.63 24.38 -7.76
N SER A 59 -13.50 24.61 -6.79
CA SER A 59 -13.41 24.09 -5.41
C SER A 59 -13.11 22.58 -5.37
N GLY A 60 -13.73 21.83 -6.28
CA GLY A 60 -13.55 20.38 -6.38
C GLY A 60 -12.20 19.93 -6.94
N SER A 61 -11.54 20.74 -7.79
CA SER A 61 -10.17 20.47 -8.25
C SER A 61 -9.16 20.58 -7.11
N ARG A 62 -9.39 21.54 -6.20
CA ARG A 62 -8.59 21.71 -4.97
C ARG A 62 -8.85 20.56 -3.99
N THR A 63 -10.08 20.07 -3.89
CA THR A 63 -10.41 18.89 -3.07
C THR A 63 -9.81 17.60 -3.65
N ALA A 64 -9.81 17.41 -4.98
CA ALA A 64 -9.15 16.29 -5.63
C ALA A 64 -7.64 16.30 -5.39
N VAL A 65 -7.01 17.48 -5.47
CA VAL A 65 -5.60 17.67 -5.10
C VAL A 65 -5.38 17.39 -3.62
N ALA A 66 -6.23 17.90 -2.72
CA ALA A 66 -6.16 17.64 -1.28
C ALA A 66 -6.28 16.14 -0.95
N ILE A 67 -7.13 15.41 -1.66
CA ILE A 67 -7.31 13.97 -1.51
C ILE A 67 -6.11 13.19 -2.03
N ILE A 68 -5.47 13.64 -3.11
CA ILE A 68 -4.17 13.12 -3.55
C ILE A 68 -3.09 13.40 -2.49
N TYR A 69 -3.10 14.58 -1.86
CA TYR A 69 -2.19 14.89 -0.76
C TYR A 69 -2.46 14.04 0.50
N ILE A 70 -3.72 13.74 0.81
CA ILE A 70 -4.10 12.82 1.89
C ILE A 70 -3.66 11.39 1.55
N TYR A 71 -3.79 10.96 0.29
CA TYR A 71 -3.26 9.70 -0.20
C TYR A 71 -1.73 9.63 -0.07
N VAL A 72 -1.02 10.71 -0.37
CA VAL A 72 0.42 10.84 -0.15
C VAL A 72 0.75 10.73 1.34
N CYS A 73 0.00 11.41 2.20
CA CYS A 73 0.14 11.30 3.66
C CYS A 73 -0.13 9.89 4.20
N GLY A 74 -0.80 9.03 3.43
CA GLY A 74 -1.04 7.62 3.73
C GLY A 74 0.18 6.70 3.62
N PHE A 75 1.39 7.25 3.40
CA PHE A 75 2.82 6.80 3.48
C PHE A 75 3.26 5.33 3.57
N SER A 76 2.35 4.39 3.66
CA SER A 76 2.62 3.04 4.09
C SER A 76 2.95 2.12 2.93
N TRP A 77 2.29 2.28 1.78
CA TRP A 77 2.52 1.39 0.62
C TRP A 77 3.76 1.72 -0.21
N ASN A 78 4.41 2.88 -0.01
CA ASN A 78 5.58 3.25 -0.81
C ASN A 78 6.89 2.64 -0.27
N GLY A 79 7.05 2.59 1.06
CA GLY A 79 8.28 2.13 1.70
C GLY A 79 8.13 0.84 2.49
N ILE A 80 6.97 0.59 3.10
CA ILE A 80 6.80 -0.57 3.98
C ILE A 80 6.85 -1.90 3.21
N PRO A 81 6.30 -2.05 1.98
CA PRO A 81 6.43 -3.30 1.24
C PRO A 81 7.88 -3.72 1.00
N TRP A 82 8.78 -2.75 0.79
CA TRP A 82 10.22 -3.03 0.63
C TRP A 82 10.86 -3.54 1.90
N ILE A 83 10.58 -2.87 3.02
CA ILE A 83 11.05 -3.27 4.34
C ILE A 83 10.48 -4.66 4.67
N PHE A 84 9.17 -4.82 4.52
CA PHE A 84 8.45 -6.06 4.78
C PHE A 84 8.99 -7.23 3.94
N ALA A 85 9.23 -7.04 2.64
CA ALA A 85 9.80 -8.07 1.78
C ALA A 85 11.18 -8.54 2.27
N SER A 86 12.01 -7.62 2.78
CA SER A 86 13.32 -7.96 3.34
C SER A 86 13.26 -8.62 4.73
N GLU A 87 12.23 -8.32 5.52
CA GLU A 87 12.03 -8.88 6.88
C GLU A 87 11.41 -10.28 6.85
N VAL A 88 10.57 -10.57 5.86
CA VAL A 88 9.87 -11.85 5.70
C VAL A 88 10.76 -12.95 5.14
N LEU A 89 11.85 -12.59 4.46
CA LEU A 89 12.71 -13.56 3.79
C LEU A 89 13.91 -13.97 4.67
N PRO A 90 14.14 -15.30 4.86
CA PRO A 90 15.36 -15.76 5.51
C PRO A 90 16.59 -15.42 4.68
N ILE A 91 17.70 -15.11 5.37
CA ILE A 91 18.92 -14.53 4.78
C ILE A 91 19.40 -15.31 3.55
N ARG A 92 19.34 -16.65 3.59
CA ARG A 92 19.82 -17.53 2.52
C ARG A 92 19.09 -17.35 1.18
N VAL A 93 17.79 -17.04 1.19
CA VAL A 93 16.97 -16.89 -0.04
C VAL A 93 16.54 -15.45 -0.30
N ARG A 94 16.89 -14.52 0.62
CA ARG A 94 16.49 -13.12 0.57
C ARG A 94 16.85 -12.44 -0.74
N THR A 95 18.06 -12.65 -1.24
CA THR A 95 18.52 -12.01 -2.49
C THR A 95 17.62 -12.39 -3.66
N ILE A 96 17.35 -13.68 -3.85
CA ILE A 96 16.51 -14.18 -4.95
C ILE A 96 15.07 -13.69 -4.78
N GLY A 97 14.51 -13.77 -3.57
CA GLY A 97 13.15 -13.30 -3.30
C GLY A 97 12.99 -11.80 -3.54
N MET A 98 13.97 -10.99 -3.14
CA MET A 98 13.98 -9.54 -3.41
C MET A 98 14.11 -9.24 -4.91
N MET A 99 14.94 -9.98 -5.64
CA MET A 99 15.03 -9.83 -7.10
C MET A 99 13.68 -10.08 -7.77
N CYS A 100 12.99 -11.17 -7.41
CA CYS A 100 11.66 -11.46 -7.92
C CYS A 100 10.64 -10.35 -7.55
N ALA A 101 10.67 -9.85 -6.32
CA ALA A 101 9.80 -8.77 -5.88
C ALA A 101 10.01 -7.47 -6.69
N VAL A 102 11.28 -7.09 -6.91
CA VAL A 102 11.65 -5.94 -7.74
C VAL A 102 11.17 -6.13 -9.18
N CYS A 103 11.43 -7.29 -9.79
CA CYS A 103 10.98 -7.59 -11.15
C CYS A 103 9.46 -7.50 -11.29
N MET A 104 8.71 -8.06 -10.33
CA MET A 104 7.25 -8.04 -10.36
C MET A 104 6.70 -6.61 -10.19
N GLN A 105 7.34 -5.79 -9.35
CA GLN A 105 6.97 -4.39 -9.20
C GLN A 105 7.16 -3.60 -10.51
N TRP A 106 8.33 -3.72 -11.15
CA TRP A 106 8.58 -3.00 -12.40
C TRP A 106 7.68 -3.49 -13.53
N LEU A 107 7.39 -4.79 -13.58
CA LEU A 107 6.44 -5.36 -14.52
C LEU A 107 5.04 -4.80 -14.31
N ALA A 108 4.54 -4.76 -13.07
CA ALA A 108 3.25 -4.17 -12.76
C ALA A 108 3.20 -2.68 -13.13
N GLN A 109 4.28 -1.94 -12.87
CA GLN A 109 4.38 -0.53 -13.25
C GLN A 109 4.34 -0.35 -14.78
N PHE A 110 5.04 -1.19 -15.53
CA PHE A 110 4.99 -1.18 -17.00
C PHE A 110 3.57 -1.43 -17.51
N ILE A 111 2.89 -2.46 -16.99
CA ILE A 111 1.50 -2.79 -17.36
C ILE A 111 0.58 -1.60 -17.11
N ILE A 112 0.67 -0.97 -15.94
CA ILE A 112 -0.17 0.16 -15.57
C ILE A 112 0.09 1.36 -16.48
N VAL A 113 1.36 1.74 -16.71
CA VAL A 113 1.73 2.89 -17.55
C VAL A 113 1.30 2.66 -18.99
N TYR A 114 1.41 1.43 -19.50
CA TYR A 114 0.97 1.09 -20.85
C TYR A 114 -0.55 1.09 -20.99
N LEU A 115 -1.28 0.49 -20.04
CA LEU A 115 -2.75 0.33 -20.12
C LEU A 115 -3.51 1.62 -19.77
N LEU A 116 -2.99 2.44 -18.86
CA LEU A 116 -3.66 3.67 -18.40
C LEU A 116 -4.20 4.58 -19.52
N PRO A 117 -3.42 4.96 -20.55
CA PRO A 117 -3.92 5.85 -21.61
C PRO A 117 -5.10 5.22 -22.37
N TYR A 118 -5.07 3.92 -22.64
CA TYR A 118 -6.16 3.21 -23.31
C TYR A 118 -7.41 3.13 -22.43
N MET A 119 -7.25 2.91 -21.13
CA MET A 119 -8.36 2.87 -20.18
C MET A 119 -9.02 4.23 -20.02
N ILE A 120 -8.23 5.30 -19.92
CA ILE A 120 -8.75 6.67 -19.84
C ILE A 120 -9.51 7.04 -21.12
N ALA A 121 -9.01 6.66 -22.29
CA ALA A 121 -9.67 6.96 -23.56
C ALA A 121 -10.99 6.19 -23.76
N SER A 122 -11.08 4.95 -23.27
CA SER A 122 -12.24 4.08 -23.48
C SER A 122 -13.30 4.17 -22.37
N ILE A 123 -12.87 4.03 -21.11
CA ILE A 123 -13.75 3.87 -19.94
C ILE A 123 -13.82 5.17 -19.11
N LYS A 124 -12.96 6.17 -19.41
CA LYS A 124 -12.91 7.48 -18.74
C LYS A 124 -12.88 7.34 -17.20
N TYR A 125 -13.94 7.75 -16.52
CA TYR A 125 -14.06 7.73 -15.05
C TYR A 125 -14.02 6.31 -14.46
N GLY A 126 -14.46 5.29 -15.21
CA GLY A 126 -14.42 3.91 -14.73
C GLY A 126 -13.00 3.37 -14.56
N THR A 127 -11.98 4.04 -15.12
CA THR A 127 -10.57 3.77 -14.83
C THR A 127 -10.26 3.91 -13.34
N PHE A 128 -10.77 4.96 -12.69
CA PHE A 128 -10.59 5.18 -11.26
C PHE A 128 -11.35 4.15 -10.42
N CYS A 129 -12.53 3.72 -10.87
CA CYS A 129 -13.30 2.66 -10.22
C CYS A 129 -12.56 1.31 -10.28
N PHE A 130 -11.96 0.98 -11.42
CA PHE A 130 -11.14 -0.23 -11.59
C PHE A 130 -9.95 -0.24 -10.62
N PHE A 131 -9.16 0.84 -10.61
CA PHE A 131 -8.03 0.94 -9.68
C PHE A 131 -8.49 0.97 -8.20
N GLY A 132 -9.62 1.60 -7.91
CA GLY A 132 -10.26 1.56 -6.60
C GLY A 132 -10.61 0.13 -6.15
N ALA A 133 -11.19 -0.68 -7.03
CA ALA A 133 -11.46 -2.10 -6.76
C ALA A 133 -10.17 -2.89 -6.51
N CYS A 134 -9.12 -2.67 -7.33
CA CYS A 134 -7.82 -3.28 -7.10
C CYS A 134 -7.22 -2.91 -5.73
N THR A 135 -7.38 -1.66 -5.29
CA THR A 135 -6.90 -1.23 -3.96
C THR A 135 -7.68 -1.89 -2.81
N ILE A 136 -8.97 -2.19 -2.99
CA ILE A 136 -9.77 -2.97 -2.02
C ILE A 136 -9.24 -4.39 -1.94
N VAL A 137 -8.98 -5.04 -3.09
CA VAL A 137 -8.42 -6.40 -3.11
C VAL A 137 -7.07 -6.42 -2.40
N ALA A 138 -6.21 -5.42 -2.65
CA ALA A 138 -4.93 -5.28 -1.96
C ALA A 138 -5.10 -5.05 -0.45
N LEU A 139 -6.10 -4.26 -0.02
CA LEU A 139 -6.44 -4.06 1.39
C LEU A 139 -6.86 -5.37 2.07
N VAL A 140 -7.74 -6.15 1.43
CA VAL A 140 -8.20 -7.44 1.94
C VAL A 140 -7.03 -8.43 2.02
N PHE A 141 -6.19 -8.46 0.99
CA PHE A 141 -4.98 -9.28 0.99
C PHE A 141 -4.04 -8.90 2.13
N ALA A 142 -3.76 -7.60 2.30
CA ALA A 142 -2.94 -7.10 3.41
C ALA A 142 -3.56 -7.40 4.78
N TYR A 143 -4.88 -7.40 4.87
CA TYR A 143 -5.56 -7.74 6.12
C TYR A 143 -5.45 -9.24 6.44
N LEU A 144 -5.56 -10.12 5.46
CA LEU A 144 -5.62 -11.57 5.68
C LEU A 144 -4.25 -12.26 5.71
N PHE A 145 -3.32 -11.84 4.85
CA PHE A 145 -2.09 -12.58 4.56
C PHE A 145 -0.81 -11.91 5.05
N VAL A 146 -0.84 -10.64 5.47
CA VAL A 146 0.36 -9.94 5.97
C VAL A 146 0.45 -10.10 7.50
N PRO A 147 1.33 -10.98 8.02
CA PRO A 147 1.64 -11.02 9.45
C PRO A 147 2.39 -9.77 9.89
N GLU A 148 2.36 -9.46 11.19
CA GLU A 148 3.18 -8.38 11.76
C GLU A 148 4.57 -8.95 12.09
N PRO A 149 5.65 -8.51 11.44
CA PRO A 149 7.00 -9.03 11.67
C PRO A 149 7.71 -8.32 12.85
N LYS A 150 7.04 -7.39 13.53
CA LYS A 150 7.63 -6.61 14.62
C LYS A 150 8.05 -7.50 15.78
N GLY A 151 9.33 -7.38 16.19
CA GLY A 151 9.88 -8.05 17.37
C GLY A 151 10.44 -9.46 17.12
N VAL A 152 10.47 -9.92 15.87
CA VAL A 152 11.06 -11.22 15.52
C VAL A 152 12.46 -11.01 14.94
N PRO A 153 13.52 -11.64 15.50
CA PRO A 153 14.86 -11.58 14.93
C PRO A 153 14.89 -12.20 13.54
N LEU A 154 15.74 -11.67 12.66
CA LEU A 154 15.87 -12.11 11.25
C LEU A 154 16.29 -13.58 11.10
N GLU A 155 16.84 -14.17 12.17
CA GLU A 155 17.28 -15.56 12.24
C GLU A 155 16.10 -16.52 12.49
N ASP A 156 15.04 -16.04 13.14
CA ASP A 156 13.86 -16.83 13.56
C ASP A 156 12.64 -16.63 12.66
N VAL A 157 12.80 -15.98 11.50
CA VAL A 157 11.70 -15.72 10.54
C VAL A 157 11.06 -17.02 10.05
N GLY A 158 11.79 -18.14 10.08
CA GLY A 158 11.23 -19.47 9.77
C GLY A 158 10.05 -19.86 10.68
N ILE A 159 9.98 -19.33 11.90
CA ILE A 159 8.89 -19.59 12.86
C ILE A 159 7.57 -18.94 12.39
N LEU A 160 7.62 -17.86 11.60
CA LEU A 160 6.41 -17.23 11.04
C LEU A 160 5.76 -18.05 9.90
N PHE A 161 6.51 -18.95 9.26
CA PHE A 161 6.07 -19.67 8.06
C PHE A 161 6.17 -21.20 8.21
N GLY A 162 6.29 -21.70 9.45
CA GLY A 162 6.34 -23.13 9.75
C GLY A 162 5.05 -23.88 9.42
N ALA A 163 5.13 -25.21 9.31
CA ALA A 163 4.02 -26.08 8.89
C ALA A 163 2.76 -26.00 9.77
N ASP A 164 2.91 -25.62 11.05
CA ASP A 164 1.80 -25.48 12.02
C ASP A 164 1.24 -24.05 12.12
N VAL A 165 1.68 -23.13 11.26
CA VAL A 165 1.25 -21.73 11.30
C VAL A 165 0.05 -21.53 10.37
N SER A 166 -1.03 -20.99 10.92
CA SER A 166 -2.23 -20.64 10.17
C SER A 166 -1.91 -19.69 9.01
N VAL A 167 -2.32 -20.06 7.79
CA VAL A 167 -2.28 -19.24 6.56
C VAL A 167 -2.85 -17.83 6.74
N PHE A 168 -3.81 -17.67 7.67
CA PHE A 168 -4.36 -16.37 8.03
C PHE A 168 -3.50 -15.68 9.10
N ALA A 169 -2.94 -14.53 8.74
CA ALA A 169 -2.13 -13.65 9.58
C ALA A 169 -2.86 -13.20 10.87
N THR A 170 -4.19 -13.19 10.86
CA THR A 170 -5.03 -12.82 12.01
C THR A 170 -4.99 -13.88 13.13
N LYS A 171 -4.79 -15.15 12.80
CA LYS A 171 -4.64 -16.24 13.80
C LYS A 171 -3.20 -16.41 14.28
N ALA A 172 -2.20 -16.24 13.40
CA ALA A 172 -0.78 -16.20 13.78
C ALA A 172 -0.49 -15.14 14.86
N ARG A 173 -1.18 -13.99 14.78
CA ARG A 173 -1.18 -12.92 15.79
C ARG A 173 -1.55 -13.40 17.21
N LYS A 174 -2.54 -14.30 17.37
CA LYS A 174 -3.05 -14.66 18.70
C LYS A 174 -2.12 -15.64 19.43
N LYS A 175 -1.42 -16.50 18.67
CA LYS A 175 -0.51 -17.53 19.19
C LYS A 175 0.88 -16.97 19.52
N ASN A 176 1.47 -16.18 18.61
CA ASN A 176 2.81 -15.62 18.84
C ASN A 176 2.83 -14.59 20.00
N TYR A 177 1.76 -13.81 20.19
CA TYR A 177 1.69 -12.81 21.28
C TYR A 177 1.46 -13.45 22.66
N SER A 178 0.87 -14.65 22.72
CA SER A 178 0.72 -15.40 23.97
C SER A 178 2.00 -16.12 24.38
N GLU A 179 2.75 -16.66 23.41
CA GLU A 179 4.03 -17.33 23.67
C GLU A 179 5.13 -16.33 24.06
N PHE A 180 5.23 -15.17 23.39
CA PHE A 180 6.20 -14.11 23.73
C PHE A 180 5.94 -13.39 25.07
N ARG A 181 4.71 -13.47 25.61
CA ARG A 181 4.36 -12.88 26.92
C ARG A 181 4.62 -13.87 28.07
N GLN A 182 4.85 -15.14 27.74
CA GLN A 182 5.10 -16.23 28.69
C GLN A 182 6.59 -16.62 28.79
N ALA A 183 7.41 -16.23 27.81
CA ALA A 183 8.87 -16.27 27.85
C ALA A 183 9.44 -14.95 28.39
#